data_AF-A0AAW3TV80-F1
#
_entry.id   AF-A0AAW3TV80-F1
#
_cell.length_a   1.000
_cell.length_b   1.000
_cell.length_c   1.000
_cell.angle_alpha   90.00
_cell.angle_beta   90.00
_cell.angle_gamma   90.00
#
_symmetry.space_group_name_H-M   'P 1'
#
loop_
_entity.id
_entity.type
_entity.pdbx_description
1 polymer ?
#
loop_
_entity_poly.entity_id
_entity_poly.type
_entity_poly.pdbx_seq_one_letter_code
_entity_poly.pdbx_strand_id
1 'polypeptide(L)'
;MMSQPSRPDRALSAIDVLRFACAAMVVGYHYGFAFPLTPPRPLAGVVAAPVNGLWFGWVGVELFFVISGYVILGTAERRDTRQFVRARVLRLVPAVWICATTTALLLLTVPGVDIGSVAHGWVDAVAFVPIGVQIDGSYWTLAIEIAFYALITTSLALGRGERVSIGVQKGPPIGVQKGPRLSSGVTGMAGVPF
;
A
#
# COMPACT_ATOMS: atom_id res chain seq x y z
N MET A 1 -37.43 -4.66 14.61
CA MET A 1 -36.50 -4.77 13.46
C MET A 1 -35.60 -3.54 13.51
N MET A 2 -34.47 -3.65 14.21
CA MET A 2 -33.58 -2.53 14.51
C MET A 2 -32.61 -2.41 13.33
N SER A 3 -32.82 -1.40 12.47
CA SER A 3 -31.89 -1.06 11.40
C SER A 3 -30.58 -0.60 12.03
N GLN A 4 -29.55 -1.45 11.95
CA GLN A 4 -28.18 -1.03 12.23
C GLN A 4 -27.84 0.12 11.28
N PRO A 5 -27.31 1.26 11.76
CA PRO A 5 -26.85 2.31 10.88
C PRO A 5 -25.72 1.73 10.01
N SER A 6 -25.88 1.82 8.70
CA SER A 6 -24.80 1.57 7.74
C SER A 6 -23.58 2.38 8.18
N ARG A 7 -22.45 1.72 8.42
CA ARG A 7 -21.18 2.40 8.64
C ARG A 7 -21.00 3.39 7.49
N PRO A 8 -20.75 4.69 7.75
CA PRO A 8 -20.53 5.63 6.67
C PRO A 8 -19.30 5.16 5.89
N ASP A 9 -19.53 4.79 4.64
CA ASP A 9 -18.49 4.51 3.67
C ASP A 9 -17.62 5.78 3.51
N ARG A 10 -16.31 5.65 3.70
CA ARG A 10 -15.24 6.66 3.47
C ARG A 10 -15.04 7.77 4.52
N ALA A 11 -14.89 7.42 5.79
CA ALA A 11 -14.01 8.25 6.63
C ALA A 11 -12.56 8.05 6.13
N LEU A 12 -11.95 9.09 5.55
CA LEU A 12 -10.51 9.12 5.30
C LEU A 12 -9.82 8.71 6.60
N SER A 13 -9.06 7.61 6.58
CA SER A 13 -8.32 7.23 7.78
C SER A 13 -7.32 8.35 8.10
N ALA A 14 -7.06 8.61 9.38
CA ALA A 14 -6.06 9.60 9.78
C ALA A 14 -4.69 9.33 9.10
N ILE A 15 -4.41 8.06 8.83
CA ILE A 15 -3.21 7.62 8.11
C ILE A 15 -3.23 8.07 6.63
N ASP A 16 -4.36 7.98 5.94
CA ASP A 16 -4.48 8.46 4.56
C ASP A 16 -4.30 9.98 4.48
N VAL A 17 -4.79 10.72 5.49
CA VAL A 17 -4.57 12.17 5.60
C VAL A 17 -3.08 12.48 5.80
N LEU A 18 -2.39 11.73 6.67
CA LEU A 18 -0.95 11.90 6.86
C LEU A 18 -0.15 11.62 5.59
N ARG A 19 -0.53 10.59 4.83
CA ARG A 19 0.10 10.28 3.54
C ARG A 19 -0.12 11.40 2.52
N PHE A 20 -1.32 11.96 2.48
CA PHE A 20 -1.60 13.11 1.63
C PHE A 20 -0.78 14.33 2.05
N ALA A 21 -0.66 14.62 3.35
CA ALA A 21 0.17 15.71 3.85
C ALA A 21 1.65 15.52 3.46
N CYS A 22 2.18 14.30 3.60
CA CYS A 22 3.54 13.98 3.15
C CYS A 22 3.71 14.22 1.64
N ALA A 23 2.77 13.74 0.81
CA ALA A 23 2.81 13.98 -0.63
C ALA A 23 2.74 15.48 -0.98
N ALA A 24 1.90 16.25 -0.29
CA ALA A 24 1.79 17.69 -0.48
C ALA A 24 3.10 18.42 -0.13
N MET A 25 3.79 18.00 0.94
CA MET A 25 5.12 18.51 1.27
C MET A 25 6.15 18.25 0.16
N VAL A 26 6.13 17.04 -0.42
CA VAL A 26 7.04 16.67 -1.53
C VAL A 26 6.76 17.50 -2.79
N VAL A 27 5.49 17.71 -3.13
CA VAL A 27 5.06 18.57 -4.24
C VAL A 27 5.51 20.01 -3.99
N GLY A 28 5.28 20.53 -2.78
CA GLY A 28 5.71 21.87 -2.39
C GLY A 28 7.23 22.04 -2.48
N TYR A 29 8.00 21.04 -2.05
CA TYR A 29 9.45 21.04 -2.21
C TYR A 29 9.88 21.06 -3.68
N HIS A 30 9.34 20.16 -4.51
CA HIS A 30 9.77 20.07 -5.91
C HIS A 30 9.43 21.33 -6.71
N TYR A 31 8.20 21.82 -6.63
CA TYR A 31 7.75 22.94 -7.47
C TYR A 31 7.95 24.31 -6.84
N GLY A 32 7.93 24.40 -5.52
CA GLY A 32 8.07 25.66 -4.80
C GLY A 32 9.50 25.99 -4.37
N PHE A 33 10.39 24.99 -4.27
CA PHE A 33 11.78 25.20 -3.82
C PHE A 33 12.82 24.66 -4.82
N ALA A 34 12.79 23.37 -5.15
CA ALA A 34 13.83 22.73 -5.95
C ALA A 34 13.84 23.18 -7.42
N PHE A 35 12.69 23.19 -8.09
CA PHE A 35 12.58 23.58 -9.50
C PHE A 35 13.01 25.04 -9.73
N PRO A 36 12.61 26.03 -8.90
CA PRO A 36 13.14 27.39 -8.96
C PRO A 36 14.66 27.55 -8.80
N LEU A 37 15.35 26.61 -8.13
CA LEU A 37 16.81 26.68 -7.95
C LEU A 37 17.57 26.22 -9.19
N THR A 38 16.99 25.32 -9.98
CA THR A 38 17.60 24.78 -11.19
C THR A 38 16.59 24.73 -12.35
N PRO A 39 16.03 25.88 -12.77
CA PRO A 39 15.06 25.89 -13.85
C PRO A 39 15.75 25.55 -15.18
N PRO A 40 15.06 24.88 -16.11
CA PRO A 40 15.55 24.76 -17.48
C PRO A 40 15.90 26.14 -18.05
N ARG A 41 16.98 26.24 -18.83
CA ARG A 41 17.46 27.52 -19.40
C ARG A 41 16.35 28.38 -20.05
N PRO A 42 15.40 27.82 -20.82
CA PRO A 42 14.30 28.59 -21.40
C PRO A 42 13.37 29.23 -20.36
N LEU A 43 13.33 28.68 -19.14
CA LEU A 43 12.42 29.08 -18.06
C LEU A 43 13.10 29.93 -16.98
N ALA A 44 14.43 30.07 -17.00
CA ALA A 44 15.18 30.73 -15.93
C ALA A 44 14.76 32.19 -15.65
N GLY A 45 14.22 32.90 -16.65
CA GLY A 45 13.76 34.29 -16.50
C GLY A 45 12.27 34.46 -16.13
N VAL A 46 11.50 33.37 -16.08
CA VAL A 46 10.04 33.42 -15.84
C VAL A 46 9.59 32.63 -14.62
N VAL A 47 10.48 31.82 -14.03
CA VAL A 47 10.18 31.04 -12.82
C VAL A 47 10.27 31.94 -11.60
N ALA A 48 9.29 31.82 -10.71
CA ALA A 48 9.27 32.56 -9.44
C ALA A 48 10.46 32.18 -8.55
N ALA A 49 10.85 33.08 -7.64
CA ALA A 49 11.90 32.78 -6.66
C ALA A 49 11.52 31.59 -5.75
N PRO A 50 12.50 30.80 -5.28
CA PRO A 50 12.25 29.70 -4.35
C PRO A 50 11.52 30.19 -3.08
N VAL A 51 10.49 29.46 -2.69
CA VAL A 51 9.78 29.67 -1.43
C VAL A 51 10.57 29.00 -0.32
N ASN A 52 11.38 29.78 0.40
CA ASN A 52 12.27 29.26 1.43
C ASN A 52 11.56 28.33 2.42
N GLY A 53 10.32 28.62 2.83
CA GLY A 53 9.56 27.76 3.76
C GLY A 53 9.26 26.33 3.28
N LEU A 54 9.57 25.96 2.03
CA LEU A 54 9.34 24.62 1.48
C LEU A 54 10.62 23.77 1.39
N TRP A 55 11.76 24.28 1.85
CA TRP A 55 13.08 23.61 1.75
C TRP A 55 13.11 22.23 2.40
N PHE A 56 12.36 22.00 3.47
CA PHE A 56 12.35 20.74 4.22
C PHE A 56 11.36 19.70 3.68
N GLY A 57 10.60 20.02 2.62
CA GLY A 57 9.57 19.12 2.12
C GLY A 57 10.11 17.80 1.53
N TRP A 58 11.42 17.70 1.28
CA TRP A 58 12.08 16.43 0.92
C TRP A 58 11.89 15.34 1.99
N VAL A 59 11.78 15.71 3.28
CA VAL A 59 11.50 14.78 4.40
C VAL A 59 10.16 14.08 4.23
N GLY A 60 9.23 14.67 3.47
CA GLY A 60 7.94 14.07 3.16
C GLY A 60 8.07 12.71 2.46
N VAL A 61 9.12 12.47 1.68
CA VAL A 61 9.37 11.17 1.01
C VAL A 61 9.61 10.08 2.06
N GLU A 62 10.51 10.34 3.01
CA GLU A 62 10.86 9.37 4.07
C GLU A 62 9.65 9.04 4.94
N LEU A 63 8.91 10.07 5.37
CA LEU A 63 7.69 9.89 6.16
C LEU A 63 6.61 9.11 5.40
N PHE A 64 6.43 9.40 4.11
CA PHE A 64 5.48 8.69 3.26
C PHE A 64 5.80 7.20 3.18
N PHE A 65 7.08 6.84 3.03
CA PHE A 65 7.52 5.44 2.99
C PHE A 65 7.32 4.72 4.32
N VAL A 66 7.72 5.34 5.44
CA VAL A 66 7.54 4.75 6.78
C VAL A 66 6.05 4.49 7.09
N ILE A 67 5.19 5.49 6.85
CA ILE A 67 3.75 5.36 7.07
C ILE A 67 3.15 4.30 6.13
N SER A 68 3.56 4.30 4.86
CA SER A 68 3.08 3.31 3.89
C SER A 68 3.48 1.88 4.31
N GLY A 69 4.70 1.70 4.81
CA GLY A 69 5.19 0.42 5.31
C GLY A 69 4.38 -0.11 6.49
N TYR A 70 4.06 0.76 7.46
CA TYR A 70 3.19 0.42 8.58
C TYR A 70 1.81 -0.09 8.11
N VAL A 71 1.15 0.63 7.20
CA VAL A 71 -0.16 0.23 6.65
C VAL A 71 -0.07 -1.08 5.88
N ILE A 72 1.00 -1.26 5.12
CA ILE A 72 1.20 -2.44 4.28
C ILE A 72 1.36 -3.68 5.16
N LEU A 73 2.20 -3.65 6.18
CA LEU A 73 2.38 -4.73 7.14
C LEU A 73 1.04 -5.11 7.82
N GLY A 74 0.26 -4.12 8.27
CA GLY A 74 -1.04 -4.39 8.90
C GLY A 74 -2.10 -5.01 7.96
N THR A 75 -1.97 -4.80 6.64
CA THR A 75 -2.84 -5.43 5.62
C THR A 75 -2.31 -6.77 5.09
N ALA A 76 -0.99 -6.97 5.15
CA ALA A 76 -0.28 -8.14 4.68
C ALA A 76 -0.65 -9.39 5.49
N GLU A 77 -0.85 -9.26 6.80
CA GLU A 77 -1.26 -10.37 7.69
C GLU A 77 -2.62 -10.99 7.34
N ARG A 78 -3.47 -10.28 6.59
CA ARG A 78 -4.89 -10.63 6.41
C ARG A 78 -5.28 -10.95 4.96
N ARG A 79 -4.35 -10.89 4.00
CA ARG A 79 -4.65 -11.04 2.57
C ARG A 79 -3.76 -12.05 1.88
N ASP A 80 -4.34 -12.69 0.85
CA ASP A 80 -3.59 -13.53 -0.07
C ASP A 80 -2.58 -12.69 -0.87
N THR A 81 -1.35 -13.19 -1.00
CA THR A 81 -0.22 -12.53 -1.68
C THR A 81 -0.60 -12.05 -3.09
N ARG A 82 -1.38 -12.82 -3.85
CA ARG A 82 -1.81 -12.45 -5.20
C ARG A 82 -2.78 -11.26 -5.20
N GLN A 83 -3.70 -11.23 -4.23
CA GLN A 83 -4.63 -10.13 -4.05
C GLN A 83 -3.89 -8.85 -3.62
N PHE A 84 -2.85 -8.98 -2.80
CA PHE A 84 -2.00 -7.86 -2.39
C PHE A 84 -1.30 -7.23 -3.60
N VAL A 85 -0.58 -8.01 -4.40
CA VAL A 85 0.13 -7.51 -5.59
C VAL A 85 -0.83 -6.87 -6.59
N ARG A 86 -1.96 -7.53 -6.91
CA ARG A 86 -2.95 -7.01 -7.85
C ARG A 86 -3.47 -5.63 -7.43
N ALA A 87 -3.77 -5.45 -6.14
CA ALA A 87 -4.26 -4.17 -5.63
C ALA A 87 -3.24 -3.03 -5.75
N ARG A 88 -1.93 -3.34 -5.71
CA ARG A 88 -0.86 -2.34 -5.86
C ARG A 88 -0.61 -2.00 -7.33
N VAL A 89 -0.54 -3.00 -8.20
CA VAL A 89 -0.36 -2.80 -9.65
C VAL A 89 -1.49 -1.97 -10.24
N LEU A 90 -2.75 -2.28 -9.92
CA LEU A 90 -3.92 -1.54 -10.41
C LEU A 90 -3.98 -0.09 -9.93
N ARG A 91 -3.27 0.26 -8.85
CA ARG A 91 -3.16 1.63 -8.36
C ARG A 91 -1.99 2.38 -9.01
N LEU A 92 -0.84 1.72 -9.12
CA LEU A 92 0.42 2.35 -9.49
C LEU A 92 0.58 2.51 -11.00
N VAL A 93 0.19 1.49 -11.78
CA VAL A 93 0.36 1.50 -13.24
C VAL A 93 -0.41 2.62 -13.92
N PRO A 94 -1.73 2.81 -13.66
CA PRO A 94 -2.47 3.88 -14.30
C PRO A 94 -1.93 5.27 -13.95
N ALA A 95 -1.51 5.46 -12.69
CA ALA A 95 -0.95 6.73 -12.24
C ALA A 95 0.35 7.06 -12.97
N VAL A 96 1.26 6.11 -13.10
CA VAL A 96 2.55 6.33 -13.77
C VAL A 96 2.37 6.63 -15.25
N TRP A 97 1.49 5.92 -15.95
CA TRP A 97 1.24 6.19 -17.37
C TRP A 97 0.63 7.57 -17.61
N ILE A 98 -0.33 7.98 -16.78
CA ILE A 98 -0.95 9.31 -16.89
C ILE A 98 0.09 10.39 -16.59
N CYS A 99 0.83 10.27 -15.50
CA CYS A 99 1.84 11.27 -15.12
C CYS A 99 2.98 11.35 -16.15
N ALA A 100 3.55 10.21 -16.56
CA ALA A 100 4.64 10.17 -17.53
C ALA A 100 4.23 10.79 -18.86
N THR A 101 3.03 10.46 -19.35
CA THR A 101 2.51 11.02 -20.60
C THR A 101 2.23 12.51 -20.46
N THR A 102 1.66 12.94 -19.34
CA THR A 102 1.41 14.37 -19.10
C THR A 102 2.72 15.15 -19.05
N THR A 103 3.73 14.67 -18.33
CA THR A 103 5.07 15.29 -18.29
C THR A 103 5.71 15.34 -19.67
N ALA A 104 5.63 14.25 -20.45
CA ALA A 104 6.14 14.22 -21.81
C ALA A 104 5.49 15.29 -22.69
N LEU A 105 4.15 15.36 -22.69
CA LEU A 105 3.41 16.34 -23.48
C LEU A 105 3.76 17.77 -23.08
N LEU A 106 3.91 18.05 -21.78
CA LEU A 106 4.31 19.37 -21.30
C LEU A 106 5.74 19.73 -21.75
N LEU A 107 6.69 18.80 -21.65
CA LEU A 107 8.08 19.04 -22.08
C LEU A 107 8.20 19.30 -23.58
N LEU A 108 7.36 18.65 -24.41
CA LEU A 108 7.31 18.91 -25.86
C LEU A 108 6.84 20.33 -26.21
N THR A 109 6.20 21.05 -25.29
CA THR A 109 5.83 22.47 -25.49
C THR A 109 6.96 23.44 -25.16
N VAL A 110 8.04 22.98 -24.53
CA VAL A 110 9.15 23.83 -24.09
C VAL A 110 10.18 23.98 -25.23
N PRO A 111 10.48 25.21 -25.68
CA PRO A 111 11.44 25.44 -26.75
C PRO A 111 12.85 24.93 -26.38
N GLY A 112 13.51 24.23 -27.31
CA GLY A 112 14.88 23.76 -27.14
C GLY A 112 15.04 22.45 -26.36
N VAL A 113 13.94 21.78 -26.01
CA VAL A 113 13.97 20.40 -25.47
C VAL A 113 14.27 19.40 -26.59
N ASP A 114 15.17 18.46 -26.32
CA ASP A 114 15.46 17.36 -27.24
C ASP A 114 14.36 16.29 -27.18
N ILE A 115 13.65 16.11 -28.30
CA ILE A 115 12.56 15.13 -28.44
C ILE A 115 13.06 13.71 -28.20
N GLY A 116 14.30 13.39 -28.60
CA GLY A 116 14.90 12.08 -28.37
C GLY A 116 14.98 11.76 -26.87
N SER A 117 15.54 12.69 -26.09
CA SER A 117 15.62 12.55 -24.62
C SER A 117 14.26 12.39 -23.94
N VAL A 118 13.24 13.13 -24.39
CA VAL A 118 11.87 13.02 -23.85
C VAL A 118 11.26 11.66 -24.18
N ALA A 119 11.44 11.18 -25.41
CA ALA A 119 10.93 9.87 -25.83
C ALA A 119 11.61 8.74 -25.04
N HIS A 120 12.94 8.78 -24.88
CA HIS A 120 13.68 7.82 -24.08
C HIS A 120 13.20 7.81 -22.62
N GLY A 121 13.09 8.98 -21.99
CA GLY A 121 12.62 9.06 -20.61
C GLY A 121 11.17 8.66 -20.41
N TRP A 122 10.30 8.90 -21.40
CA TRP A 122 8.92 8.41 -21.37
C TRP A 122 8.86 6.88 -21.46
N VAL A 123 9.66 6.26 -22.34
CA VAL A 123 9.76 4.80 -22.45
C VAL A 123 10.24 4.20 -21.13
N ASP A 124 11.31 4.75 -20.55
CA ASP A 124 11.85 4.28 -19.27
C ASP A 124 10.81 4.38 -18.15
N ALA A 125 10.06 5.48 -18.09
CA ALA A 125 8.99 5.67 -17.11
C ALA A 125 7.82 4.68 -17.28
N VAL A 126 7.34 4.46 -18.51
CA VAL A 126 6.23 3.54 -18.81
C VAL A 126 6.63 2.08 -18.58
N ALA A 127 7.88 1.74 -18.85
CA ALA A 127 8.46 0.42 -18.64
C ALA A 127 8.91 0.16 -17.19
N PHE A 128 8.74 1.13 -16.28
CA PHE A 128 9.18 1.04 -14.89
C PHE A 128 10.69 0.78 -14.75
N VAL A 129 11.49 1.32 -15.66
CA VAL A 129 12.95 1.19 -15.63
C VAL A 129 13.51 2.26 -14.70
N PRO A 130 14.07 1.87 -13.54
CA PRO A 130 14.47 2.83 -12.50
C PRO A 130 15.85 3.47 -12.75
N ILE A 131 16.56 3.02 -13.78
CA ILE A 131 17.94 3.40 -14.09
C ILE A 131 17.94 3.95 -15.52
N GLY A 132 18.34 5.21 -15.70
CA GLY A 132 18.39 5.81 -17.03
C GLY A 132 18.07 7.30 -17.02
N VAL A 133 17.81 7.84 -18.22
CA VAL A 133 17.41 9.23 -18.41
C VAL A 133 15.94 9.34 -18.03
N GLN A 134 15.65 9.77 -16.82
CA GLN A 134 14.26 9.90 -16.36
C GLN A 134 13.64 11.18 -16.90
N ILE A 135 12.36 11.09 -17.27
CA ILE A 135 11.59 12.24 -17.75
C ILE A 135 11.32 13.28 -16.64
N ASP A 136 11.33 12.83 -15.38
CA ASP A 136 11.22 13.68 -14.20
C ASP A 136 12.11 13.12 -13.08
N GLY A 137 12.72 14.04 -12.32
CA GLY A 137 13.60 13.72 -11.21
C GLY A 137 12.92 13.03 -10.03
N SER A 138 11.60 12.85 -10.00
CA SER A 138 10.89 12.15 -8.92
C SER A 138 10.85 10.63 -9.11
N TYR A 139 11.09 10.12 -10.32
CA TYR A 139 10.88 8.69 -10.66
C TYR A 139 11.82 7.72 -9.93
N TRP A 140 12.92 8.18 -9.34
CA TRP A 140 13.74 7.32 -8.47
C TRP A 140 12.95 6.81 -7.24
N THR A 141 11.98 7.58 -6.74
CA THR A 141 11.12 7.13 -5.62
C THR A 141 10.21 5.96 -6.02
N LEU A 142 9.81 5.89 -7.29
CA LEU A 142 9.03 4.79 -7.84
C LEU A 142 9.80 3.47 -7.77
N ALA A 143 11.11 3.51 -8.04
CA ALA A 143 12.00 2.37 -7.92
C ALA A 143 12.01 1.80 -6.48
N ILE A 144 12.12 2.70 -5.50
CA ILE A 144 12.11 2.36 -4.08
C ILE A 144 10.76 1.76 -3.69
N GLU A 145 9.66 2.32 -4.19
CA GLU A 145 8.31 1.82 -3.94
C GLU A 145 8.12 0.39 -4.50
N ILE A 146 8.61 0.11 -5.71
CA ILE A 146 8.58 -1.24 -6.30
C ILE A 146 9.45 -2.21 -5.50
N ALA A 147 10.66 -1.81 -5.11
CA ALA A 147 11.54 -2.63 -4.28
C ALA A 147 10.90 -2.95 -2.93
N PHE A 148 10.24 -1.97 -2.31
CA PHE A 148 9.50 -2.15 -1.07
C PHE A 148 8.36 -3.17 -1.23
N TYR A 149 7.57 -3.07 -2.31
CA TYR A 149 6.52 -4.04 -2.60
C TYR A 149 7.06 -5.44 -2.88
N ALA A 150 8.19 -5.55 -3.57
CA ALA A 150 8.86 -6.83 -3.80
C ALA A 150 9.32 -7.47 -2.49
N LEU A 151 9.97 -6.69 -1.60
CA LEU A 151 10.42 -7.17 -0.29
C LEU A 151 9.27 -7.72 0.56
N ILE A 152 8.16 -6.98 0.65
CA ILE A 152 6.98 -7.42 1.44
C ILE A 152 6.34 -8.66 0.80
N THR A 153 6.23 -8.69 -0.53
CA THR A 153 5.68 -9.85 -1.24
C THR A 153 6.52 -11.10 -1.01
N THR A 154 7.84 -10.99 -1.04
CA THR A 154 8.77 -12.09 -0.75
C THR A 154 8.68 -12.52 0.70
N SER A 155 8.65 -11.57 1.66
CA SER A 155 8.47 -11.88 3.08
C SER A 155 7.16 -12.66 3.35
N LEU A 156 6.06 -12.25 2.73
CA LEU A 156 4.79 -12.97 2.80
C LEU A 156 4.85 -14.36 2.15
N ALA A 157 5.58 -14.52 1.05
CA ALA A 157 5.75 -15.81 0.40
C ALA A 157 6.56 -16.78 1.28
N LEU A 158 7.63 -16.29 1.92
CA LEU A 158 8.50 -17.07 2.80
C LEU A 158 7.81 -17.44 4.13
N GLY A 159 7.11 -16.49 4.77
CA GLY A 159 6.39 -16.73 6.04
C GLY A 159 5.20 -17.68 5.93
N ARG A 160 4.70 -17.96 4.71
CA ARG A 160 3.69 -19.01 4.45
C ARG A 160 4.33 -20.40 4.36
N GLY A 161 5.63 -20.51 4.07
CA GLY A 161 6.37 -21.77 4.08
C GLY A 161 6.54 -22.36 5.48
N GLU A 162 6.68 -21.53 6.51
CA GLU A 162 6.82 -21.97 7.91
C GLU A 162 5.49 -22.38 8.57
N ARG A 163 4.34 -22.11 7.93
CA ARG A 163 3.02 -22.54 8.42
C ARG A 163 2.55 -23.89 7.87
N VAL A 164 3.41 -24.61 7.13
CA VAL A 164 3.14 -25.96 6.64
C VAL A 164 3.95 -26.97 7.46
N SER A 165 3.24 -27.88 8.12
CA SER A 165 3.72 -28.99 8.95
C SER A 165 4.05 -28.71 10.43
N ILE A 166 3.08 -28.17 11.17
CA ILE A 166 2.76 -28.78 12.47
C ILE A 166 1.38 -29.40 12.32
N GLY A 167 1.36 -30.56 11.66
CA GLY A 167 0.24 -31.49 11.74
C GLY A 167 0.16 -31.99 13.17
N VAL A 168 -0.63 -31.28 13.99
CA VAL A 168 -1.13 -31.78 15.27
C VAL A 168 -1.75 -33.15 14.99
N GLN A 169 -1.11 -34.23 15.46
CA GLN A 169 -1.76 -35.52 15.57
C GLN A 169 -3.02 -35.31 16.42
N LYS A 170 -4.19 -35.31 15.78
CA LYS A 170 -5.45 -35.53 16.50
C LYS A 170 -5.35 -36.93 17.08
N GLY A 171 -5.01 -37.03 18.36
CA GLY A 171 -5.15 -38.27 19.10
C GLY A 171 -6.60 -38.78 18.98
N PRO A 172 -6.80 -40.12 18.99
CA PRO A 172 -8.13 -40.68 18.85
C PRO A 172 -9.06 -40.15 19.95
N PRO A 173 -10.35 -39.94 19.64
CA PRO A 173 -11.30 -39.45 20.63
C PRO A 173 -11.33 -40.41 21.81
N ILE A 174 -11.06 -39.90 23.01
CA ILE A 174 -11.16 -40.64 24.27
C ILE A 174 -12.62 -41.08 24.39
N GLY A 175 -12.85 -42.37 24.17
CA GLY A 175 -14.16 -42.98 24.31
C GLY A 175 -14.63 -42.83 25.76
N VAL A 176 -15.70 -42.06 25.96
CA VAL A 176 -16.43 -42.05 27.23
C VAL A 176 -17.10 -43.41 27.35
N GLN A 177 -16.48 -44.33 28.09
CA GLN A 177 -17.17 -45.54 28.55
C GLN A 177 -18.28 -45.10 29.50
N LYS A 178 -19.53 -45.13 29.01
CA LYS A 178 -20.70 -45.03 29.88
C LYS A 178 -20.72 -46.30 30.74
N GLY A 179 -20.44 -46.15 32.04
CA GLY A 179 -20.64 -47.21 33.02
C GLY A 179 -22.10 -47.69 33.05
N PRO A 180 -22.37 -48.89 33.61
CA PRO A 180 -23.69 -49.49 33.60
C PRO A 180 -24.71 -48.58 34.31
N ARG A 181 -25.85 -48.33 33.66
CA ARG A 181 -27.00 -47.68 34.30
C ARG A 181 -27.59 -48.63 35.33
N LEU A 182 -27.45 -48.29 36.61
CA LEU A 182 -28.18 -48.94 37.69
C LEU A 182 -29.68 -48.69 37.48
N SER A 183 -30.45 -49.77 37.31
CA SER A 183 -31.90 -49.73 37.23
C SER A 183 -32.50 -49.46 38.61
N SER A 184 -33.01 -48.25 38.84
CA SER A 184 -33.91 -47.99 39.96
C SER A 184 -35.29 -48.56 39.63
N GLY A 185 -35.47 -49.86 39.85
CA GLY A 185 -36.79 -50.47 39.97
C GLY A 185 -37.26 -50.30 41.42
N VAL A 186 -38.15 -49.34 41.66
CA VAL A 186 -39.01 -49.37 42.85
C VAL A 186 -40.45 -49.31 42.37
N THR A 187 -40.98 -50.52 42.21
CA THR A 187 -42.38 -50.89 42.05
C THR A 187 -43.20 -50.40 43.24
N GLY A 188 -44.43 -49.98 42.97
CA GLY A 188 -45.33 -49.35 43.93
C GLY A 188 -45.86 -50.24 45.05
N MET A 189 -46.39 -49.55 46.06
CA MET A 189 -47.37 -49.98 47.07
C MET A 189 -48.18 -48.70 47.36
N ALA A 190 -49.42 -48.52 46.86
CA ALA A 190 -50.66 -49.14 47.31
C ALA A 190 -50.89 -48.98 48.82
N GLY A 191 -51.79 -48.05 49.17
CA GLY A 191 -52.67 -48.15 50.34
C GLY A 191 -52.37 -47.26 51.54
N VAL A 192 -53.15 -46.19 51.72
CA VAL A 192 -53.68 -45.76 53.05
C VAL A 192 -55.03 -45.06 52.82
N PRO A 193 -56.10 -45.42 53.55
CA PRO A 193 -57.41 -44.78 53.44
C PRO A 193 -57.49 -43.58 54.39
N PHE A 194 -58.11 -42.48 53.95
CA PHE A 194 -59.06 -41.64 54.70
C PHE A 194 -59.78 -40.72 53.71
#